data_AF-A0A1M5V968-F1
#
_entry.id   AF-A0A1M5V968-F1
#
_cell.length_a   1.000
_cell.length_b   1.000
_cell.length_c   1.000
_cell.angle_alpha   90.00
_cell.angle_beta   90.00
_cell.angle_gamma   90.00
#
_symmetry.space_group_name_H-M   'P 1'
#
loop_
_entity.id
_entity.type
_entity.pdbx_description
1 polymer ?
#
loop_
_entity_poly.entity_id
_entity_poly.type
_entity_poly.pdbx_seq_one_letter_code
_entity_poly.pdbx_strand_id
1 'polypeptide(L)'
;MNSPAEKAKIVLEVLREESTLNEIATNYGVSPQLISRWKVEFIENMPAVFDKKNTEVKQLKKDHSAEKEDLINQIGQLTVDLTWLKKKQEQVLEIRKRRNL
;
A
#
# COMPACT_ATOMS: atom_id res chain seq x y z
N MET A 1 7.57 2.27 -29.53
CA MET A 1 6.62 3.32 -29.09
C MET A 1 5.27 2.66 -28.90
N ASN A 2 4.72 2.73 -27.68
CA ASN A 2 3.36 2.34 -27.27
C ASN A 2 3.31 2.60 -25.75
N SER A 3 3.56 3.85 -25.36
CA SER A 3 3.54 4.24 -23.96
C SER A 3 2.16 3.97 -23.35
N PRO A 4 2.06 3.73 -22.03
CA PRO A 4 0.77 3.54 -21.36
C PRO A 4 -0.22 4.68 -21.64
N ALA A 5 0.29 5.91 -21.76
CA ALA A 5 -0.51 7.10 -22.07
C ALA A 5 -1.06 7.07 -23.52
N GLU A 6 -0.24 6.69 -24.50
CA GLU A 6 -0.70 6.54 -25.89
C GLU A 6 -1.77 5.44 -26.02
N LYS A 7 -1.56 4.28 -25.39
CA LYS A 7 -2.56 3.20 -25.37
C LYS A 7 -3.89 3.66 -24.78
N ALA A 8 -3.84 4.39 -23.66
CA ALA A 8 -5.03 4.93 -23.02
C ALA A 8 -5.77 5.92 -23.95
N LYS A 9 -5.04 6.79 -24.65
CA LYS A 9 -5.63 7.72 -25.61
C LYS A 9 -6.33 7.00 -26.75
N ILE A 10 -5.67 6.01 -27.35
CA ILE A 10 -6.24 5.19 -28.44
C ILE A 10 -7.52 4.46 -27.97
N VAL A 11 -7.48 3.83 -26.79
CA VAL A 11 -8.66 3.12 -26.27
C VAL A 11 -9.80 4.09 -25.94
N LEU A 12 -9.53 5.28 -25.43
CA LEU A 12 -10.55 6.29 -25.18
C LEU A 12 -11.22 6.76 -26.48
N GLU A 13 -10.46 6.96 -27.55
CA GLU A 13 -10.98 7.33 -28.87
C GLU A 13 -11.91 6.24 -29.42
N VAL A 14 -11.52 4.96 -29.26
CA VAL A 14 -12.36 3.80 -29.63
C VAL A 14 -13.65 3.73 -28.80
N LEU A 15 -13.61 4.08 -27.52
CA LEU A 15 -14.79 4.07 -26.64
C LEU A 15 -15.75 5.22 -26.89
N ARG A 16 -15.26 6.34 -27.44
CA ARG A 16 -16.08 7.49 -27.82
C ARG A 16 -16.80 7.30 -29.15
N GLU A 17 -16.40 6.30 -29.94
CA GLU A 17 -16.96 5.99 -31.26
C GLU A 17 -16.91 7.19 -32.24
N GLU A 18 -15.96 8.12 -32.02
CA GLU A 18 -15.74 9.31 -32.86
C GLU A 18 -15.08 8.98 -34.21
N SER A 19 -14.48 7.80 -34.33
CA SER A 19 -13.83 7.30 -35.54
C SER A 19 -13.94 5.78 -35.59
N THR A 20 -13.90 5.20 -36.79
CA THR A 20 -13.96 3.74 -36.94
C THR A 20 -12.66 3.11 -36.47
N LEU A 21 -12.75 1.85 -36.04
CA LEU A 21 -11.59 1.10 -35.56
C LEU A 21 -10.46 1.01 -36.62
N ASN A 22 -10.83 0.97 -37.90
CA ASN A 22 -9.87 0.94 -39.02
C ASN A 22 -9.20 2.30 -39.27
N GLU A 23 -9.90 3.42 -39.10
CA GLU A 23 -9.33 4.76 -39.19
C GLU A 23 -8.35 5.01 -38.04
N ILE A 24 -8.73 4.64 -36.82
CA ILE A 24 -7.86 4.72 -35.63
C ILE A 24 -6.61 3.85 -35.84
N ALA A 25 -6.78 2.62 -36.31
CA ALA A 25 -5.66 1.73 -36.66
C ALA A 25 -4.68 2.37 -37.64
N THR A 26 -5.21 3.04 -38.67
CA THR A 26 -4.40 3.71 -39.69
C THR A 26 -3.69 4.95 -39.13
N ASN A 27 -4.41 5.79 -38.37
CA ASN A 27 -3.90 7.03 -37.80
C ASN A 27 -2.74 6.80 -36.82
N TYR A 28 -2.84 5.76 -36.00
CA TYR A 28 -1.83 5.43 -35.00
C TYR A 28 -0.80 4.38 -35.49
N GLY A 29 -0.98 3.83 -36.70
CA GLY A 29 -0.11 2.77 -37.23
C GLY A 29 -0.16 1.48 -36.40
N VAL A 30 -1.31 1.18 -35.81
CA VAL A 30 -1.52 0.04 -34.91
C VAL A 30 -2.54 -0.91 -35.52
N SER A 31 -2.35 -2.23 -35.41
CA SER A 31 -3.31 -3.18 -35.96
C SER A 31 -4.68 -3.12 -35.26
N PRO A 32 -5.79 -3.25 -36.01
CA PRO A 32 -7.14 -3.33 -35.46
C PRO A 32 -7.29 -4.32 -34.30
N GLN A 33 -6.69 -5.51 -34.44
CA GLN A 33 -6.74 -6.57 -33.44
C GLN A 33 -6.06 -6.17 -32.12
N LEU A 34 -4.96 -5.41 -32.19
CA LEU A 34 -4.25 -4.95 -31.01
C LEU A 34 -5.05 -3.88 -30.25
N ILE A 35 -5.72 -3.00 -30.99
CA ILE A 35 -6.64 -2.01 -30.43
C ILE A 35 -7.83 -2.68 -29.73
N SER A 36 -8.43 -3.70 -30.36
CA SER A 36 -9.50 -4.47 -29.74
C SER A 36 -9.05 -5.13 -28.43
N ARG A 37 -7.84 -5.69 -28.40
CA ARG A 37 -7.26 -6.27 -27.19
C ARG A 37 -7.07 -5.24 -26.10
N TRP A 38 -6.52 -4.06 -26.41
CA TRP A 38 -6.36 -3.00 -25.41
C TRP A 38 -7.69 -2.47 -24.88
N LYS A 39 -8.73 -2.43 -25.72
CA LYS A 39 -10.09 -2.07 -25.28
C LYS A 39 -10.59 -3.04 -24.21
N VAL A 40 -10.44 -4.34 -24.43
CA VAL A 40 -10.83 -5.38 -23.45
C VAL A 40 -10.01 -5.23 -22.17
N GLU A 41 -8.68 -5.18 -22.27
CA GLU A 41 -7.80 -5.02 -21.11
C GLU A 41 -8.13 -3.75 -20.30
N PHE A 42 -8.46 -2.65 -20.96
CA PHE A 42 -8.82 -1.40 -20.29
C PHE A 42 -10.15 -1.51 -19.54
N ILE A 43 -11.18 -2.10 -20.15
CA ILE A 43 -12.50 -2.26 -19.51
C ILE A 43 -12.39 -3.18 -18.29
N GLU A 44 -11.65 -4.29 -18.40
CA GLU A 44 -11.46 -5.24 -17.29
C GLU A 44 -10.70 -4.61 -16.11
N ASN A 45 -9.73 -3.74 -16.39
CA ASN A 45 -8.92 -3.09 -15.35
C ASN A 45 -9.49 -1.74 -14.87
N MET A 46 -10.49 -1.18 -15.55
CA MET A 46 -11.09 0.11 -15.18
C MET A 46 -11.65 0.12 -13.74
N PRO A 47 -12.37 -0.91 -13.26
CA PRO A 47 -12.87 -0.94 -11.88
C PRO A 47 -11.76 -0.74 -10.83
N ALA A 48 -10.56 -1.27 -11.10
CA ALA A 48 -9.42 -1.16 -10.19
C ALA A 48 -8.96 0.30 -9.99
N VAL A 49 -9.22 1.20 -10.94
CA VAL A 49 -8.92 2.63 -10.80
C VAL A 49 -9.80 3.27 -9.72
N PHE A 50 -11.06 2.84 -9.60
CA PHE A 50 -11.99 3.30 -8.58
C PHE A 50 -11.75 2.60 -7.23
N ASP A 51 -11.24 1.38 -7.24
CA ASP A 51 -10.80 0.65 -6.04
C ASP A 51 -9.44 1.12 -5.49
N LYS A 52 -8.61 1.81 -6.30
CA LYS A 52 -7.25 2.21 -5.91
C LYS A 52 -7.21 3.09 -4.67
N LYS A 53 -8.23 3.93 -4.46
CA LYS A 53 -8.44 4.70 -3.23
C LYS A 53 -8.56 3.80 -2.00
N ASN A 54 -9.17 2.63 -2.15
CA ASN A 54 -9.31 1.65 -1.09
C ASN A 54 -7.99 0.89 -0.84
N THR A 55 -7.21 0.62 -1.90
CA THR A 55 -5.94 -0.11 -1.78
C THR A 55 -4.86 0.70 -1.07
N GLU A 56 -4.70 1.98 -1.40
CA GLU A 56 -3.72 2.87 -0.75
C GLU A 56 -4.08 3.12 0.72
N VAL A 57 -5.36 3.34 1.02
CA VAL A 57 -5.86 3.44 2.40
C VAL A 57 -5.67 2.13 3.17
N LYS A 58 -5.87 0.97 2.53
CA LYS A 58 -5.61 -0.34 3.16
C LYS A 58 -4.14 -0.54 3.47
N GLN A 59 -3.25 -0.15 2.56
CA GLN A 59 -1.80 -0.26 2.77
C GLN A 59 -1.33 0.65 3.90
N LEU A 60 -1.74 1.93 3.90
CA LEU A 60 -1.44 2.87 4.98
C LEU A 60 -1.94 2.38 6.34
N LYS A 61 -3.14 1.80 6.40
CA LYS A 61 -3.70 1.19 7.62
C LYS A 61 -2.87 0.00 8.09
N LYS A 62 -2.39 -0.84 7.16
CA LYS A 62 -1.56 -2.00 7.48
C LYS A 62 -0.21 -1.56 8.05
N ASP A 63 0.43 -0.60 7.43
CA ASP A 63 1.73 -0.08 7.88
C ASP A 63 1.60 0.57 9.26
N HIS A 64 0.56 1.40 9.48
CA HIS A 64 0.23 1.95 10.80
C HIS A 64 -0.06 0.87 11.84
N SER A 65 -0.73 -0.21 11.46
CA SER A 65 -1.05 -1.29 12.39
C SER A 65 0.20 -2.06 12.84
N ALA A 66 1.16 -2.28 11.93
CA ALA A 66 2.42 -2.94 12.23
C ALA A 66 3.30 -2.08 13.15
N GLU A 67 3.40 -0.78 12.87
CA GLU A 67 4.14 0.16 13.73
C GLU A 67 3.50 0.24 15.13
N LYS A 68 2.16 0.28 15.21
CA LYS A 68 1.46 0.28 16.49
C LYS A 68 1.72 -0.99 17.30
N GLU A 69 1.74 -2.15 16.66
CA GLU A 69 2.02 -3.43 17.32
C GLU A 69 3.45 -3.46 17.88
N ASP A 70 4.43 -3.00 17.10
CA ASP A 70 5.82 -2.91 17.55
C ASP A 70 5.98 -1.98 18.76
N LEU A 71 5.35 -0.80 18.72
CA LEU A 71 5.34 0.14 19.84
C LEU A 71 4.70 -0.46 21.10
N ILE A 72 3.59 -1.18 20.96
CA ILE A 72 2.93 -1.86 22.10
C ILE A 72 3.87 -2.90 22.72
N ASN A 73 4.57 -3.68 21.89
CA ASN A 73 5.54 -4.68 22.36
C ASN A 73 6.71 -4.02 23.09
N GLN A 74 7.27 -2.94 22.56
CA GLN A 74 8.33 -2.18 23.21
C GLN A 74 7.87 -1.61 24.56
N ILE A 75 6.67 -1.02 24.64
CA ILE A 75 6.09 -0.53 25.89
C ILE A 75 5.92 -1.66 26.90
N GLY A 76 5.46 -2.83 26.46
CA GLY A 76 5.34 -4.03 27.30
C GLY A 76 6.69 -4.45 27.88
N GLN A 77 7.72 -4.56 27.03
CA GLN A 77 9.08 -4.91 27.44
C GLN A 77 9.64 -3.91 28.45
N LEU A 78 9.56 -2.61 28.14
CA LEU A 78 10.02 -1.54 29.03
C LEU A 78 9.29 -1.57 30.38
N THR A 79 8.00 -1.89 30.40
CA THR A 79 7.21 -2.01 31.63
C THR A 79 7.73 -3.15 32.51
N VAL A 80 8.05 -4.31 31.91
CA VAL A 80 8.63 -5.45 32.62
C VAL A 80 10.01 -5.10 33.16
N ASP A 81 10.86 -4.48 32.34
CA ASP A 81 12.23 -4.09 32.72
C ASP A 81 12.22 -3.09 33.87
N LEU A 82 11.37 -2.05 33.79
CA LEU A 82 11.21 -1.08 34.87
C LEU A 82 10.72 -1.73 36.17
N THR A 83 9.78 -2.67 36.08
CA THR A 83 9.27 -3.39 37.26
C THR A 83 10.36 -4.23 37.90
N TRP A 84 11.16 -4.91 37.09
CA TRP A 84 12.29 -5.71 37.56
C TRP A 84 13.37 -4.84 38.22
N LEU A 85 13.73 -3.72 37.59
CA LEU A 85 14.71 -2.77 38.12
C LEU A 85 14.27 -2.17 39.46
N LYS A 86 13.00 -1.76 39.58
CA LYS A 86 12.41 -1.26 40.85
C LYS A 86 12.51 -2.32 41.95
N LYS A 87 12.13 -3.56 41.66
CA LYS A 87 12.23 -4.67 42.61
C LYS A 87 13.68 -4.92 43.05
N LYS A 88 14.64 -4.85 42.13
CA LYS A 88 16.07 -5.00 42.45
C LYS A 88 16.59 -3.85 43.31
N GLN A 89 16.19 -2.62 43.02
CA GLN A 89 16.54 -1.46 43.82
C GLN A 89 16.04 -1.61 45.27
N GLU A 90 14.78 -2.00 45.45
CA GLU A 90 14.20 -2.29 46.78
C GLU A 90 14.99 -3.36 47.53
N GLN A 91 15.32 -4.48 46.88
CA GLN A 91 16.14 -5.54 47.48
C GLN A 91 17.50 -5.03 47.97
N VAL A 92 18.18 -4.19 47.17
CA VAL A 92 19.47 -3.59 47.54
C VAL A 92 19.32 -2.64 48.73
N LEU A 93 18.26 -1.82 48.76
CA LEU A 93 17.99 -0.91 49.87
C LEU A 93 17.73 -1.70 51.17
N GLU A 94 16.97 -2.78 51.12
CA GLU A 94 16.71 -3.63 52.28
C GLU A 94 17.98 -4.33 52.80
N ILE A 95 18.85 -4.80 51.91
CA ILE A 95 20.15 -5.37 52.30
C ILE A 95 21.02 -4.31 53.02
N ARG A 96 21.05 -3.07 52.50
CA ARG A 96 21.83 -1.98 53.11
C ARG A 96 21.31 -1.62 54.50
N LYS A 97 19.99 -1.54 54.69
CA LYS A 97 19.38 -1.27 56.01
C LYS A 97 19.78 -2.34 57.03
N ARG A 98 19.72 -3.62 56.66
CA ARG A 98 20.09 -4.74 57.54
C ARG A 98 21.57 -4.77 57.93
N ARG A 99 22.47 -4.26 57.08
CA ARG A 99 23.91 -4.20 57.36
C ARG A 99 24.30 -3.04 58.29
N ASN A 100 23.48 -1.99 58.36
CA ASN A 100 23.73 -0.80 59.17
C ASN A 100 23.02 -0.84 60.54
N LEU A 101 22.40 -1.97 60.89
CA LEU A 101 21.84 -2.31 62.20
C LEU A 101 22.79 -3.28 62.92
#